data_AF-A0A800MNR7-F1
#
_entry.id   AF-A0A800MNR7-F1
#
_cell.length_a   1.000
_cell.length_b   1.000
_cell.length_c   1.000
_cell.angle_alpha   90.00
_cell.angle_beta   90.00
_cell.angle_gamma   90.00
#
_symmetry.space_group_name_H-M   'P 1'
#
loop_
_entity.id
_entity.type
_entity.pdbx_description
1 polymer ?
#
loop_
_entity_poly.entity_id
_entity_poly.type
_entity_poly.pdbx_seq_one_letter_code
_entity_poly.pdbx_strand_id
1 'polypeptide(L)'
;RSGAAWVIIEGRESGQGVGIFDEAGKVEEFYLDQIIEIMGSRISELIWEAPLKSQQAYLIEKFGGNTGLGNICPDQTLALEALRNGLRFDTLDRGSSKMLRKGDWDP
;
A
#
# COMPACT_ATOMS: atom_id res chain seq x y z
N ARG A 1 -23.23 5.87 -13.91
CA ARG A 1 -22.35 5.24 -12.90
C ARG A 1 -22.81 3.79 -12.74
N SER A 2 -21.94 2.82 -13.03
CA SER A 2 -22.23 1.38 -12.84
C SER A 2 -21.82 0.99 -11.41
N GLY A 3 -22.66 0.23 -10.71
CA GLY A 3 -22.72 0.11 -9.24
C GLY A 3 -21.62 -0.68 -8.53
N ALA A 4 -20.36 -0.63 -8.98
CA ALA A 4 -19.24 -1.20 -8.23
C ALA A 4 -18.89 -0.30 -7.03
N ALA A 5 -18.82 -0.91 -5.84
CA ALA A 5 -18.41 -0.20 -4.61
C ALA A 5 -16.88 -0.07 -4.48
N TRP A 6 -16.13 -0.98 -5.11
CA TRP A 6 -14.68 -1.03 -5.12
C TRP A 6 -14.18 -1.46 -6.50
N VAL A 7 -12.99 -1.01 -6.87
CA VAL A 7 -12.32 -1.40 -8.12
C VAL A 7 -10.93 -1.93 -7.80
N ILE A 8 -10.58 -3.08 -8.36
CA ILE A 8 -9.26 -3.70 -8.17
C ILE A 8 -8.31 -3.21 -9.28
N ILE A 9 -7.09 -2.84 -8.90
CA ILE A 9 -5.97 -2.65 -9.80
C ILE A 9 -5.16 -3.95 -9.82
N GLU A 10 -5.13 -4.61 -10.99
CA GLU A 10 -4.52 -5.93 -11.17
C GLU A 10 -3.00 -5.89 -11.00
N GLY A 11 -2.49 -6.81 -10.20
CA GLY A 11 -1.08 -7.04 -9.89
C GLY A 11 -0.65 -8.49 -10.06
N ARG A 12 -1.62 -9.43 -10.17
CA ARG A 12 -1.38 -10.88 -10.25
C ARG A 12 -0.59 -11.41 -9.06
N GLU A 13 -0.32 -12.72 -9.03
CA GLU A 13 0.45 -13.37 -7.97
C GLU A 13 1.93 -12.98 -7.97
N SER A 14 2.51 -12.72 -9.14
CA SER A 14 3.91 -12.29 -9.24
C SER A 14 4.14 -10.86 -8.76
N GLY A 15 3.18 -9.96 -8.98
CA GLY A 15 3.39 -8.53 -8.78
C GLY A 15 4.40 -7.93 -9.76
N GLN A 16 4.67 -8.56 -10.90
CA GLN A 16 5.75 -8.18 -11.83
C GLN A 16 5.22 -8.04 -13.26
N GLY A 17 5.60 -6.96 -13.94
CA GLY A 17 5.29 -6.68 -15.35
C GLY A 17 3.79 -6.46 -15.62
N VAL A 18 3.05 -5.95 -14.64
CA VAL A 18 1.58 -5.82 -14.71
C VAL A 18 1.07 -4.63 -13.90
N GLY A 19 0.03 -3.98 -14.42
CA GLY A 19 -0.62 -2.85 -13.76
C GLY A 19 0.35 -1.69 -13.53
N ILE A 20 0.55 -1.33 -12.27
CA ILE A 20 1.48 -0.28 -11.85
C ILE A 20 2.89 -0.80 -11.53
N PHE A 21 3.20 -2.07 -11.84
CA PHE A 21 4.48 -2.67 -11.48
C PHE A 21 5.34 -3.01 -12.70
N ASP A 22 6.63 -2.68 -12.61
CA ASP A 22 7.64 -3.04 -13.61
C ASP A 22 7.98 -4.55 -13.57
N GLU A 23 8.84 -5.01 -14.48
CA GLU A 23 9.31 -6.40 -14.56
C GLU A 23 10.01 -6.89 -13.26
N ALA A 24 10.50 -5.99 -12.41
CA ALA A 24 11.10 -6.30 -11.13
C ALA A 24 10.10 -6.21 -9.96
N GLY A 25 8.86 -5.79 -10.22
CA GLY A 25 7.80 -5.60 -9.24
C GLY A 25 7.88 -4.29 -8.48
N LYS A 26 8.68 -3.33 -8.96
CA LYS A 26 8.74 -1.97 -8.43
C LYS A 26 7.58 -1.16 -9.00
N VAL A 27 7.14 -0.17 -8.23
CA VAL A 27 6.07 0.73 -8.68
C VAL A 27 6.59 1.65 -9.77
N GLU A 28 5.87 1.67 -10.89
CA GLU A 28 6.05 2.62 -11.98
C GLU A 28 5.27 3.89 -11.68
N GLU A 29 5.94 4.90 -11.11
CA GLU A 29 5.28 6.11 -10.61
C GLU A 29 4.49 6.86 -11.69
N PHE A 30 4.95 6.82 -12.94
CA PHE A 30 4.24 7.44 -14.06
C PHE A 30 2.81 6.89 -14.25
N TYR A 31 2.62 5.57 -14.12
CA TYR A 31 1.29 4.97 -14.23
C TYR A 31 0.47 5.20 -12.96
N LEU A 32 1.12 5.14 -11.80
CA LEU A 32 0.45 5.41 -10.52
C LEU A 32 -0.11 6.83 -10.47
N ASP A 33 0.69 7.82 -10.86
CA ASP A 33 0.30 9.22 -10.81
C ASP A 33 -0.85 9.52 -11.78
N GLN A 34 -0.89 8.88 -12.95
CA GLN A 34 -2.04 8.98 -13.85
C GLN A 34 -3.33 8.43 -13.22
N ILE A 35 -3.25 7.30 -12.50
CA ILE A 35 -4.42 6.75 -11.80
C ILE A 35 -4.86 7.71 -10.69
N ILE A 36 -3.92 8.29 -9.95
CA ILE A 36 -4.21 9.28 -8.90
C ILE A 36 -4.92 10.51 -9.50
N GLU A 37 -4.44 11.03 -10.63
CA GLU A 37 -5.06 12.16 -11.32
C GLU A 37 -6.49 11.86 -11.77
N ILE A 38 -6.71 10.68 -12.37
CA ILE A 38 -8.02 10.26 -12.86
C ILE A 38 -9.01 10.02 -11.71
N MET A 39 -8.56 9.38 -10.63
CA MET A 39 -9.44 8.99 -9.52
C MET A 39 -9.68 10.13 -8.54
N GLY A 40 -8.71 11.03 -8.36
CA GLY A 40 -8.79 12.15 -7.43
C GLY A 40 -9.21 11.71 -6.03
N SER A 41 -10.30 12.28 -5.51
CA SER A 41 -10.83 11.96 -4.17
C SER A 41 -11.35 10.54 -4.01
N ARG A 42 -11.55 9.80 -5.11
CA ARG A 42 -12.05 8.42 -5.11
C ARG A 42 -10.94 7.38 -5.07
N ILE A 43 -9.68 7.79 -4.88
CA ILE A 43 -8.54 6.87 -4.75
C ILE A 43 -8.75 5.82 -3.65
N SER A 44 -9.48 6.18 -2.60
CA SER A 44 -9.84 5.29 -1.49
C SER A 44 -10.89 4.25 -1.85
N GLU A 45 -11.45 4.24 -3.07
CA GLU A 45 -12.34 3.20 -3.58
C GLU A 45 -11.56 2.12 -4.36
N LEU A 46 -10.23 2.24 -4.45
CA LEU A 46 -9.37 1.24 -5.09
C LEU A 46 -8.85 0.19 -4.12
N ILE A 47 -8.67 -1.01 -4.64
CA ILE A 47 -7.93 -2.10 -4.01
C ILE A 47 -6.74 -2.43 -4.91
N TRP A 48 -5.52 -2.26 -4.40
CA TRP A 48 -4.30 -2.55 -5.13
C TRP A 48 -3.85 -3.98 -4.85
N GLU A 49 -3.79 -4.84 -5.87
CA GLU A 49 -3.14 -6.13 -5.68
C GLU A 49 -1.64 -5.92 -5.45
N ALA A 50 -1.12 -6.37 -4.31
CA ALA A 50 0.25 -6.12 -3.88
C ALA A 50 0.83 -7.36 -3.18
N PRO A 51 1.07 -8.45 -3.92
CA PRO A 51 1.55 -9.71 -3.34
C PRO A 51 2.93 -9.56 -2.66
N LEU A 52 3.77 -8.61 -3.10
CA LEU A 52 5.12 -8.44 -2.56
C LEU A 52 5.15 -7.44 -1.40
N LYS A 53 5.97 -7.75 -0.38
CA LYS A 53 6.18 -6.88 0.79
C LYS A 53 6.55 -5.43 0.41
N SER A 54 7.45 -5.26 -0.56
CA SER A 54 7.91 -3.94 -1.00
C SER A 54 6.77 -3.09 -1.57
N GLN A 55 5.83 -3.72 -2.29
CA GLN A 55 4.65 -3.06 -2.85
C GLN A 55 3.69 -2.63 -1.75
N GLN A 56 3.45 -3.50 -0.77
CA GLN A 56 2.63 -3.20 0.40
C GLN A 56 3.19 -2.01 1.17
N ALA A 57 4.50 -2.01 1.46
CA ALA A 57 5.17 -0.91 2.16
C ALA A 57 5.04 0.41 1.39
N TYR A 58 5.37 0.40 0.09
CA TYR A 58 5.27 1.59 -0.76
C TYR A 58 3.85 2.17 -0.78
N LEU A 59 2.83 1.33 -1.00
CA LEU A 59 1.44 1.80 -1.09
C LEU A 59 0.92 2.28 0.27
N ILE A 60 1.34 1.68 1.38
CA ILE A 60 1.02 2.14 2.74
C ILE A 60 1.69 3.48 3.04
N GLU A 61 2.91 3.70 2.57
CA GLU A 61 3.60 4.99 2.70
C GLU A 61 2.92 6.07 1.86
N LYS A 62 2.60 5.77 0.59
CA LYS A 62 1.97 6.70 -0.35
C LYS A 62 0.54 7.08 0.05
N PHE A 63 -0.28 6.11 0.47
CA PHE A 63 -1.73 6.28 0.68
C PHE A 63 -2.19 6.14 2.13
N GLY A 64 -1.29 5.75 3.03
CA GLY A 64 -1.59 5.53 4.43
C GLY A 64 -2.04 4.10 4.76
N GLY A 65 -2.13 3.84 6.07
CA GLY A 65 -2.39 2.52 6.63
C GLY A 65 -3.79 1.95 6.34
N ASN A 66 -4.71 2.74 5.81
CA ASN A 66 -6.07 2.31 5.45
C ASN A 66 -6.25 2.05 3.94
N THR A 67 -5.16 2.10 3.15
CA THR A 67 -5.23 1.82 1.71
C THR A 67 -5.71 0.38 1.46
N GLY A 68 -6.58 0.20 0.46
CA GLY A 68 -7.10 -1.11 0.08
C GLY A 68 -5.99 -1.94 -0.57
N LEU A 69 -5.66 -3.09 0.00
CA LEU A 69 -4.66 -4.01 -0.57
C LEU A 69 -5.28 -5.39 -0.78
N GLY A 70 -5.01 -5.97 -1.94
CA GLY A 70 -5.48 -7.29 -2.36
C GLY A 70 -4.32 -8.23 -2.68
N ASN A 71 -4.67 -9.48 -2.98
CA ASN A 71 -3.73 -10.56 -3.29
C ASN A 71 -2.60 -10.75 -2.25
N ILE A 72 -2.94 -10.57 -0.98
CA ILE A 72 -2.02 -10.75 0.14
C ILE A 72 -1.96 -12.24 0.49
N CYS A 73 -0.76 -12.80 0.54
CA CYS A 73 -0.58 -14.18 0.97
C CYS A 73 -1.11 -14.35 2.41
N PRO A 74 -1.92 -15.38 2.71
CA PRO A 74 -2.56 -15.52 4.03
C PRO A 74 -1.58 -15.57 5.22
N ASP A 75 -0.37 -16.08 5.01
CA ASP A 75 0.69 -16.11 6.02
C ASP A 75 1.31 -14.73 6.30
N GLN A 76 1.11 -13.75 5.42
CA GLN A 76 1.60 -12.39 5.55
C GLN A 76 0.59 -11.43 6.21
N THR A 77 -0.62 -11.86 6.57
CA THR A 77 -1.64 -10.95 7.12
C THR A 77 -1.17 -10.20 8.37
N LEU A 78 -0.50 -10.87 9.31
CA LEU A 78 0.06 -10.22 10.50
C LEU A 78 1.21 -9.26 10.15
N ALA A 79 2.04 -9.64 9.18
CA ALA A 79 3.15 -8.82 8.73
C ALA A 79 2.67 -7.54 8.01
N LEU A 80 1.55 -7.64 7.28
CA LEU A 80 0.87 -6.51 6.70
C LEU A 80 0.27 -5.59 7.77
N GLU A 81 -0.41 -6.14 8.79
CA GLU A 81 -0.93 -5.29 9.86
C GLU A 81 0.17 -4.60 10.68
N ALA A 82 1.32 -5.26 10.86
CA ALA A 82 2.50 -4.61 11.45
C ALA A 82 2.98 -3.43 10.59
N LEU A 83 2.98 -3.56 9.25
CA LEU A 83 3.29 -2.44 8.34
C LEU A 83 2.25 -1.31 8.47
N ARG A 84 0.96 -1.63 8.47
CA ARG A 84 -0.11 -0.61 8.58
C ARG A 84 0.00 0.21 9.87
N ASN A 85 0.46 -0.42 10.95
CA ASN A 85 0.59 0.18 12.28
C ASN A 85 1.96 0.80 12.57
N GLY A 86 2.92 0.76 11.63
CA GLY A 86 4.26 1.29 11.86
C GLY A 86 5.09 0.46 12.85
N LEU A 87 4.78 -0.83 12.99
CA LEU A 87 5.45 -1.77 13.90
C LEU A 87 6.50 -2.63 13.19
N ARG A 88 6.69 -2.41 11.88
CA ARG A 88 7.71 -3.07 11.05
C ARG A 88 8.67 -2.02 10.49
N PHE A 89 9.95 -2.39 10.37
CA PHE A 89 11.05 -1.50 10.00
C PHE A 89 10.73 -0.53 8.87
N ASP A 90 10.14 -1.03 7.78
CA ASP A 90 9.82 -0.25 6.57
C ASP A 90 8.94 0.97 6.89
N THR A 91 8.06 0.85 7.88
CA THR A 91 7.10 1.90 8.29
C THR A 91 7.35 2.44 9.70
N LEU A 92 8.47 2.07 10.33
CA LEU A 92 8.73 2.30 11.76
C LEU A 92 8.78 3.80 12.09
N ASP A 93 9.37 4.61 11.20
CA ASP A 93 9.48 6.07 11.40
C ASP A 93 8.11 6.73 11.61
N ARG A 94 7.07 6.23 10.92
CA ARG A 94 5.70 6.75 11.06
C ARG A 94 5.10 6.45 12.44
N GLY A 95 5.47 5.32 13.04
CA GLY A 95 5.07 4.94 14.39
C GLY A 95 5.88 5.68 15.46
N SER A 96 7.20 5.61 15.35
CA SER A 96 8.13 6.23 16.31
C SER A 96 7.99 7.75 16.36
N SER A 97 7.83 8.42 15.20
CA SER A 97 7.59 9.87 15.15
C SER A 97 6.32 10.29 15.90
N LYS A 98 5.26 9.46 15.90
CA LYS A 98 4.05 9.74 16.70
C LYS A 98 4.29 9.57 18.20
N MET A 99 5.05 8.55 18.61
CA MET A 99 5.35 8.28 20.01
C MET A 99 6.33 9.32 20.59
N LEU A 100 7.35 9.71 19.83
CA LEU A 100 8.26 10.82 20.16
C LEU A 100 7.51 12.12 20.41
N ARG A 101 6.55 12.47 19.54
CA ARG A 101 5.71 13.67 19.72
C ARG A 101 4.84 13.64 20.98
N LYS A 102 4.48 12.44 21.47
CA LYS A 102 3.69 12.27 22.68
C LYS A 102 4.53 12.15 23.96
N GLY A 103 5.83 11.96 23.83
CA GLY A 103 6.72 11.66 24.96
C GLY A 103 6.60 10.21 25.46
N ASP A 104 5.94 9.33 24.71
CA ASP A 104 5.73 7.92 25.06
C ASP A 104 6.95 7.04 24.68
N TRP A 105 7.99 7.63 24.10
CA TRP A 105 9.19 6.95 23.59
C TRP A 105 10.43 7.82 23.78
N ASP A 106 11.45 7.28 24.46
CA ASP A 106 12.77 7.90 24.71
C ASP A 106 13.86 6.85 24.36
N PRO A 107 14.40 6.87 23.12
CA PRO A 107 15.26 5.82 22.57
C PRO A 107 16.70 5.81 23.10
#